data_AF-A0A5A9N5P7-F1
#
_entry.id   AF-A0A5A9N5P7-F1
#
_cell.length_a   1.000
_cell.length_b   1.000
_cell.length_c   1.000
_cell.angle_alpha   90.00
_cell.angle_beta   90.00
_cell.angle_gamma   90.00
#
_symmetry.space_group_name_H-M   'P 1'
#
loop_
_entity.id
_entity.type
_entity.pdbx_description
1 polymer ?
#
loop_
_entity_poly.entity_id
_entity_poly.type
_entity_poly.pdbx_seq_one_letter_code
_entity_poly.pdbx_strand_id
1 'polypeptide(L)'
;MDSMNESNSINQLQEQIRTLTDENAQLRDRNEALFSKLGSVQNKLGQQAASKCDLSVKLVQCEEEKLKISKDLVDVRLESNKMREQYEEEIFELKNMVLSLEGTISTLQTERDRVGREVSATSARLEVMERIERDLAEELVVLKSKFRSLSAAYEREHAHSEELSEELLSLAHTQDTLLQERERTHRHTLEVEKVRALLSRASQNRIRTEEFEQNNDPLMRNEVHNIMKVELEKLKKSYEEQQRQLEDKVVALGKEQQENKKAIQYTRHKLTEQSAECVTAVGVGDTGHKLKGFVESMLEEMKASYRSREEQLTRAVRTSRKRILSLNNTYQRLLIAYREQREQILALPGHALDAGPPEALFSPAGSELRGEIERELQRLRDDKARLESQLRQAQEQMAVLSESQRRSGLTQEAWNDIKKQLTEMTNATQDAQERERAQLITRSTVAEEQLSELKEYVDNHLGRYKLEITLLRRRLGSNSAGVCKPHPLHTSIKNTSYEI
;
A
#
# COMPACT_ATOMS: atom_id res chain seq x y z
N MET A 1 24.87 143.88 83.59
CA MET A 1 25.10 143.74 82.13
C MET A 1 24.66 142.37 81.63
N ASP A 2 23.88 141.63 82.42
CA ASP A 2 23.83 140.17 82.36
C ASP A 2 22.81 139.66 81.34
N SER A 3 21.71 140.40 81.17
CA SER A 3 20.65 140.13 80.20
C SER A 3 21.15 140.01 78.74
N MET A 4 22.21 140.73 78.35
CA MET A 4 22.80 140.63 77.01
C MET A 4 23.69 139.39 76.82
N ASN A 5 24.28 138.87 77.91
CA ASN A 5 25.07 137.65 77.86
C ASN A 5 24.17 136.42 77.93
N GLU A 6 23.11 136.49 78.74
CA GLU A 6 22.01 135.53 78.73
C GLU A 6 21.32 135.45 77.36
N SER A 7 21.00 136.59 76.72
CA SER A 7 20.41 136.57 75.37
C SER A 7 21.32 135.93 74.32
N ASN A 8 22.64 136.14 74.40
CA ASN A 8 23.59 135.49 73.49
C ASN A 8 23.70 133.98 73.74
N SER A 9 23.70 133.54 75.00
CA SER A 9 23.66 132.12 75.36
C SER A 9 22.36 131.44 74.92
N ILE A 10 21.22 132.12 75.12
CA ILE A 10 19.90 131.67 74.64
C ILE A 10 19.87 131.57 73.12
N ASN A 11 20.43 132.55 72.39
CA ASN A 11 20.52 132.51 70.93
C ASN A 11 21.42 131.35 70.44
N GLN A 12 22.54 131.08 71.10
CA GLN A 12 23.40 129.92 70.79
C GLN A 12 22.67 128.59 71.04
N LEU A 13 21.92 128.47 72.14
CA LEU A 13 21.10 127.30 72.44
C LEU A 13 19.95 127.14 71.43
N GLN A 14 19.31 128.22 70.99
CA GLN A 14 18.28 128.17 69.94
C GLN A 14 18.85 127.74 68.59
N GLU A 15 20.05 128.20 68.23
CA GLU A 15 20.73 127.78 66.99
C GLU A 15 21.17 126.31 67.07
N GLN A 16 21.66 125.85 68.23
CA GLN A 16 21.94 124.43 68.49
C GLN A 16 20.67 123.56 68.44
N ILE A 17 19.53 124.04 68.96
CA ILE A 17 18.26 123.33 68.86
C ILE A 17 17.80 123.24 67.40
N ARG A 18 18.00 124.28 66.59
CA ARG A 18 17.70 124.25 65.14
C ARG A 18 18.59 123.25 64.41
N THR A 19 19.91 123.32 64.56
CA THR A 19 20.82 122.39 63.88
C THR A 19 20.55 120.94 64.29
N LEU A 20 20.31 120.66 65.57
CA LEU A 20 19.89 119.34 66.04
C LEU A 20 18.51 118.93 65.50
N THR A 21 17.59 119.86 65.25
CA THR A 21 16.28 119.57 64.64
C THR A 21 16.44 119.20 63.17
N ASP A 22 17.24 119.95 62.42
CA ASP A 22 17.53 119.70 61.01
C ASP A 22 18.33 118.40 60.81
N GLU A 23 19.30 118.12 61.69
CA GLU A 23 20.02 116.84 61.73
C GLU A 23 19.07 115.67 62.02
N ASN A 24 18.16 115.82 62.99
CA ASN A 24 17.14 114.81 63.27
C ASN A 24 16.17 114.60 62.10
N ALA A 25 15.82 115.66 61.37
CA ALA A 25 15.01 115.55 60.15
C ALA A 25 15.77 114.76 59.06
N GLN A 26 17.02 115.13 58.76
CA GLN A 26 17.84 114.39 57.80
C GLN A 26 18.09 112.94 58.22
N LEU A 27 18.20 112.65 59.52
CA LEU A 27 18.34 111.28 60.03
C LEU A 27 17.05 110.48 59.87
N ARG A 28 15.87 111.09 60.01
CA ARG A 28 14.58 110.46 59.69
C ARG A 28 14.49 110.14 58.21
N ASP A 29 14.78 111.10 57.32
CA ASP A 29 14.74 110.89 55.86
C ASP A 29 15.71 109.78 55.42
N ARG A 30 16.93 109.76 55.99
CA ARG A 30 17.91 108.69 55.75
C ARG A 30 17.41 107.34 56.25
N ASN A 31 16.79 107.28 57.43
CA ASN A 31 16.20 106.05 57.97
C ASN A 31 15.04 105.56 57.11
N GLU A 32 14.14 106.43 56.66
CA GLU A 32 13.02 106.05 55.77
C GLU A 32 13.52 105.54 54.41
N ALA A 33 14.56 106.16 53.84
CA ALA A 33 15.24 105.66 52.65
C ALA A 33 15.94 104.30 52.89
N LEU A 34 16.49 104.06 54.09
CA LEU A 34 17.06 102.76 54.47
C LEU A 34 15.98 101.69 54.65
N PHE A 35 14.84 101.99 55.29
CA PHE A 35 13.71 101.09 55.42
C PHE A 35 13.12 100.73 54.05
N SER A 36 12.99 101.71 53.15
CA SER A 36 12.54 101.49 51.77
C SER A 36 13.49 100.57 50.99
N LYS A 37 14.81 100.76 51.14
CA LYS A 37 15.83 99.87 50.56
C LYS A 37 15.78 98.47 51.18
N LEU A 38 15.62 98.36 52.49
CA LEU A 38 15.50 97.09 53.21
C LEU A 38 14.27 96.30 52.72
N GLY A 39 13.11 96.95 52.59
CA GLY A 39 11.90 96.36 52.03
C GLY A 39 12.09 95.92 50.57
N SER A 40 12.79 96.70 49.74
CA SER A 40 13.13 96.30 48.37
C SER A 40 14.03 95.05 48.34
N VAL A 41 15.04 94.97 49.21
CA VAL A 41 15.92 93.79 49.33
C VAL A 41 15.14 92.58 49.86
N GLN A 42 14.30 92.76 50.87
CA GLN A 42 13.46 91.70 51.43
C GLN A 42 12.47 91.14 50.40
N ASN A 43 11.84 92.00 49.58
CA ASN A 43 10.96 91.57 48.50
C ASN A 43 11.72 90.79 47.41
N LYS A 44 12.92 91.25 47.02
CA LYS A 44 13.78 90.52 46.07
C LYS A 44 14.23 89.18 46.63
N LEU A 45 14.58 89.10 47.91
CA LEU A 45 14.94 87.86 48.59
C LEU A 45 13.74 86.90 48.64
N GLY A 46 12.53 87.39 48.91
CA GLY A 46 11.30 86.60 48.86
C GLY A 46 11.00 86.04 47.47
N GLN A 47 11.16 86.86 46.42
CA GLN A 47 11.03 86.43 45.02
C GLN A 47 12.10 85.39 44.63
N GLN A 48 13.35 85.56 45.08
CA GLN A 48 14.42 84.57 44.88
C GLN A 48 14.16 83.27 45.64
N ALA A 49 13.62 83.33 46.86
CA ALA A 49 13.22 82.15 47.62
C ALA A 49 12.08 81.39 46.91
N ALA A 50 11.02 82.10 46.47
CA ALA A 50 9.91 81.51 45.73
C ALA A 50 10.36 80.83 44.43
N SER A 51 11.10 81.55 43.57
CA SER A 51 11.64 81.00 42.33
C SER A 51 12.62 79.83 42.54
N LYS A 52 13.41 79.85 43.62
CA LYS A 52 14.25 78.71 44.00
C LYS A 52 13.40 77.48 44.39
N CYS A 53 12.30 77.68 45.12
CA CYS A 53 11.35 76.61 45.44
C CYS A 53 10.68 76.06 44.17
N ASP A 54 10.17 76.91 43.29
CA ASP A 54 9.54 76.51 42.02
C ASP A 54 10.50 75.71 41.12
N LEU A 55 11.76 76.15 41.02
CA LEU A 55 12.80 75.42 40.29
C LEU A 55 13.12 74.07 40.94
N SER A 56 13.16 74.00 42.27
CA SER A 56 13.38 72.74 43.00
C SER A 56 12.25 71.74 42.79
N VAL A 57 10.99 72.19 42.77
CA VAL A 57 9.83 71.32 42.50
C VAL A 57 9.86 70.80 41.07
N LYS A 58 10.15 71.67 40.08
CA LYS A 58 10.29 71.27 38.68
C LYS A 58 11.45 70.29 38.47
N LEU A 59 12.57 70.47 39.17
CA LEU A 59 13.69 69.52 39.11
C LEU A 59 13.28 68.13 39.59
N VAL A 60 12.61 68.03 40.74
CA VAL A 60 12.10 66.75 41.27
C VAL A 60 11.12 66.09 40.29
N GLN A 61 10.19 66.85 39.71
CA GLN A 61 9.27 66.32 38.69
C GLN A 61 10.01 65.79 37.44
N CYS A 62 11.00 66.52 36.94
CA CYS A 62 11.84 66.04 35.82
C CYS A 62 12.66 64.79 36.18
N GLU A 63 13.10 64.64 37.43
CA GLU A 63 13.79 63.44 37.90
C GLU A 63 12.83 62.24 38.04
N GLU A 64 11.61 62.45 38.55
CA GLU A 64 10.54 61.43 38.60
C GLU A 64 10.13 60.96 37.20
N GLU A 65 9.92 61.88 36.25
CA GLU A 65 9.63 61.55 34.85
C GLU A 65 10.77 60.79 34.18
N LYS A 66 12.03 61.21 34.43
CA LYS A 66 13.22 60.50 33.92
C LYS A 66 13.33 59.08 34.49
N LEU A 67 13.05 58.90 35.78
CA LEU A 67 13.03 57.57 36.41
C LEU A 67 11.90 56.71 35.85
N LYS A 68 10.72 57.29 35.61
CA LYS A 68 9.60 56.60 34.96
C LYS A 68 9.94 56.13 33.54
N ILE A 69 10.47 57.02 32.70
CA ILE A 69 10.91 56.67 31.33
C ILE A 69 12.02 55.62 31.38
N SER A 70 12.97 55.72 32.33
CA SER A 70 14.02 54.72 32.51
C SER A 70 13.49 53.36 32.94
N LYS A 71 12.42 53.32 33.75
CA LYS A 71 11.74 52.08 34.13
C LYS A 71 11.01 51.49 32.93
N ASP A 72 10.17 52.27 32.25
CA ASP A 72 9.38 51.83 31.10
C ASP A 72 10.30 51.29 29.99
N LEU A 73 11.48 51.89 29.78
CA LEU A 73 12.52 51.39 28.86
C LEU A 73 13.11 50.04 29.29
N VAL A 74 13.30 49.81 30.59
CA VAL A 74 13.78 48.52 31.12
C VAL A 74 12.69 47.46 30.99
N ASP A 75 11.44 47.78 31.32
CA ASP A 75 10.30 46.87 31.21
C ASP A 75 10.10 46.42 29.74
N VAL A 76 10.17 47.34 28.77
CA VAL A 76 10.14 47.00 27.33
C VAL A 76 11.33 46.13 26.90
N ARG A 77 12.53 46.36 27.45
CA ARG A 77 13.71 45.52 27.18
C ARG A 77 13.60 44.12 27.79
N LEU A 78 12.95 43.99 28.95
CA LEU A 78 12.69 42.70 29.58
C LEU A 78 11.69 41.89 28.76
N GLU A 79 10.56 42.49 28.35
CA GLU A 79 9.57 41.80 27.53
C GLU A 79 10.12 41.46 26.14
N SER A 80 10.91 42.35 25.52
CA SER A 80 11.61 42.06 24.27
C SER A 80 12.61 40.91 24.38
N ASN A 81 13.32 40.78 25.51
CA ASN A 81 14.21 39.64 25.74
C ASN A 81 13.44 38.35 25.99
N LYS A 82 12.33 38.41 26.73
CA LYS A 82 11.46 37.25 27.01
C LYS A 82 10.81 36.71 25.75
N MET A 83 10.31 37.57 24.86
CA MET A 83 9.82 37.13 23.54
C MET A 83 10.94 36.51 22.69
N ARG A 84 12.15 37.07 22.74
CA ARG A 84 13.31 36.49 22.04
C ARG A 84 13.69 35.11 22.58
N GLU A 85 13.69 34.93 23.90
CA GLU A 85 13.95 33.65 24.56
C GLU A 85 12.93 32.58 24.14
N GLN A 86 11.63 32.92 24.14
CA GLN A 86 10.57 32.04 23.64
C GLN A 86 10.78 31.63 22.16
N TYR A 87 11.14 32.57 21.28
CA TYR A 87 11.45 32.22 19.89
C TYR A 87 12.72 31.37 19.76
N GLU A 88 13.74 31.58 20.60
CA GLU A 88 14.95 30.76 20.63
C GLU A 88 14.64 29.32 21.11
N GLU A 89 13.73 29.15 22.07
CA GLU A 89 13.19 27.85 22.51
C GLU A 89 12.39 27.15 21.39
N GLU A 90 11.39 27.82 20.79
CA GLU A 90 10.58 27.28 19.68
C GLU A 90 11.46 26.86 18.49
N ILE A 91 12.46 27.68 18.11
CA ILE A 91 13.41 27.35 17.05
C ILE A 91 14.23 26.10 17.40
N PHE A 92 14.62 25.91 18.66
CA PHE A 92 15.35 24.72 19.11
C PHE A 92 14.47 23.47 19.07
N GLU A 93 13.21 23.54 19.53
CA GLU A 93 12.26 22.44 19.44
C GLU A 93 11.97 22.03 17.99
N LEU A 94 11.67 23.01 17.13
CA LEU A 94 11.43 22.77 15.70
C LEU A 94 12.66 22.17 15.02
N LYS A 95 13.87 22.64 15.35
CA LYS A 95 15.12 22.07 14.82
C LYS A 95 15.33 20.62 15.25
N ASN A 96 15.04 20.28 16.50
CA ASN A 96 15.09 18.89 16.98
C ASN A 96 14.04 18.01 16.27
N MET A 97 12.84 18.53 16.05
CA MET A 97 11.80 17.85 15.27
C MET A 97 12.26 17.57 13.84
N VAL A 98 12.79 18.58 13.14
CA VAL A 98 13.35 18.44 11.79
C VAL A 98 14.46 17.38 11.75
N LEU A 99 15.44 17.43 12.67
CA LEU A 99 16.52 16.43 12.73
C LEU A 99 15.99 15.01 12.96
N SER A 100 14.94 14.84 13.78
CA SER A 100 14.30 13.54 14.00
C SER A 100 13.60 13.03 12.72
N LEU A 101 12.92 13.92 12.00
CA LEU A 101 12.24 13.61 10.74
C LEU A 101 13.26 13.28 9.63
N GLU A 102 14.35 14.04 9.50
CA GLU A 102 15.47 13.75 8.59
C GLU A 102 16.10 12.37 8.88
N GLY A 103 16.22 12.00 10.16
CA GLY A 103 16.61 10.65 10.59
C GLY A 103 15.64 9.57 10.07
N THR A 104 14.33 9.74 10.27
CA THR A 104 13.32 8.79 9.76
C THR A 104 13.26 8.72 8.23
N ILE A 105 13.42 9.86 7.55
CA ILE A 105 13.46 9.91 6.08
C ILE A 105 14.68 9.14 5.58
N SER A 106 15.84 9.30 6.22
CA SER A 106 17.07 8.58 5.87
C SER A 106 16.90 7.06 6.01
N THR A 107 16.29 6.58 7.10
CA THR A 107 16.04 5.14 7.27
C THR A 107 15.05 4.61 6.22
N LEU A 108 13.95 5.33 5.97
CA LEU A 108 12.98 4.99 4.93
C LEU A 108 13.58 4.97 3.51
N GLN A 109 14.52 5.88 3.21
CA GLN A 109 15.27 5.86 1.95
C GLN A 109 16.13 4.60 1.83
N THR A 110 16.87 4.22 2.87
CA THR A 110 17.69 3.00 2.85
C THR A 110 16.86 1.72 2.68
N GLU A 111 15.67 1.66 3.30
CA GLU A 111 14.74 0.55 3.14
C GLU A 111 14.10 0.52 1.74
N ARG A 112 13.72 1.68 1.18
CA ARG A 112 13.28 1.78 -0.21
C ARG A 112 14.34 1.29 -1.19
N ASP A 113 15.61 1.64 -0.97
CA ASP A 113 16.72 1.18 -1.81
C ASP A 113 17.07 -0.30 -1.60
N ARG A 114 16.78 -0.87 -0.42
CA ARG A 114 16.85 -2.32 -0.16
C ARG A 114 15.77 -3.06 -0.94
N VAL A 115 14.52 -2.65 -0.79
CA VAL A 115 13.37 -3.26 -1.49
C VAL A 115 13.50 -3.10 -3.01
N GLY A 116 13.95 -1.95 -3.52
CA GLY A 116 14.19 -1.74 -4.95
C GLY A 116 15.22 -2.72 -5.54
N ARG A 117 16.30 -3.01 -4.80
CA ARG A 117 17.29 -4.04 -5.19
C ARG A 117 16.69 -5.45 -5.15
N GLU A 118 15.87 -5.77 -4.15
CA GLU A 118 15.18 -7.06 -4.05
C GLU A 118 14.21 -7.27 -5.21
N VAL A 119 13.41 -6.26 -5.56
CA VAL A 119 12.47 -6.27 -6.70
C VAL A 119 13.22 -6.45 -8.03
N SER A 120 14.31 -5.72 -8.25
CA SER A 120 15.15 -5.88 -9.43
C SER A 120 15.74 -7.30 -9.53
N ALA A 121 16.21 -7.86 -8.41
CA ALA A 121 16.73 -9.23 -8.35
C ALA A 121 15.64 -10.32 -8.52
N THR A 122 14.38 -10.06 -8.15
CA THR A 122 13.27 -10.95 -8.50
C THR A 122 12.88 -10.83 -9.97
N SER A 123 12.85 -9.61 -10.55
CA SER A 123 12.54 -9.38 -11.96
C SER A 123 13.53 -10.11 -12.87
N ALA A 124 14.84 -9.94 -12.62
CA ALA A 124 15.88 -10.60 -13.40
C ALA A 124 15.80 -12.15 -13.31
N ARG A 125 15.35 -12.71 -12.18
CA ARG A 125 15.12 -14.16 -12.04
C ARG A 125 13.87 -14.61 -12.80
N LEU A 126 12.81 -13.81 -12.78
CA LEU A 126 11.58 -14.08 -13.54
C LEU A 126 11.87 -14.06 -15.05
N GLU A 127 12.55 -13.04 -15.56
CA GLU A 127 12.97 -12.95 -16.98
C GLU A 127 13.81 -14.16 -17.44
N VAL A 128 14.62 -14.75 -16.56
CA VAL A 128 15.37 -15.98 -16.85
C VAL A 128 14.44 -17.19 -16.88
N MET A 129 13.47 -17.30 -15.97
CA MET A 129 12.48 -18.38 -16.00
C MET A 129 11.56 -18.29 -17.24
N GLU A 130 11.12 -17.09 -17.61
CA GLU A 130 10.31 -16.86 -18.83
C GLU A 130 11.09 -17.18 -20.12
N ARG A 131 12.42 -17.02 -20.14
CA ARG A 131 13.27 -17.51 -21.23
C ARG A 131 13.23 -19.04 -21.29
N ILE A 132 13.51 -19.70 -20.18
CA ILE A 132 13.51 -21.18 -20.08
C ILE A 132 12.15 -21.76 -20.46
N GLU A 133 11.04 -21.12 -20.05
CA GLU A 133 9.69 -21.56 -20.41
C GLU A 133 9.42 -21.45 -21.92
N ARG A 134 9.84 -20.35 -22.56
CA ARG A 134 9.74 -20.20 -24.02
C ARG A 134 10.60 -21.21 -24.76
N ASP A 135 11.85 -21.38 -24.35
CA ASP A 135 12.78 -22.35 -24.95
C ASP A 135 12.19 -23.78 -24.86
N LEU A 136 11.63 -24.17 -23.70
CA LEU A 136 10.96 -25.45 -23.50
C LEU A 136 9.67 -25.59 -24.33
N ALA A 137 8.89 -24.51 -24.48
CA ALA A 137 7.70 -24.51 -25.32
C ALA A 137 8.05 -24.72 -26.81
N GLU A 138 9.13 -24.11 -27.30
CA GLU A 138 9.66 -24.33 -28.64
C GLU A 138 10.13 -25.79 -28.83
N GLU A 139 10.86 -26.36 -27.86
CA GLU A 139 11.25 -27.77 -27.86
C GLU A 139 10.03 -28.72 -27.91
N LEU A 140 8.98 -28.44 -27.12
CA LEU A 140 7.73 -29.22 -27.14
C LEU A 140 6.99 -29.13 -28.48
N VAL A 141 6.99 -27.97 -29.14
CA VAL A 141 6.42 -27.81 -30.48
C VAL A 141 7.21 -28.63 -31.51
N VAL A 142 8.53 -28.57 -31.48
CA VAL A 142 9.41 -29.38 -32.34
C VAL A 142 9.19 -30.87 -32.09
N LEU A 143 9.11 -31.30 -30.83
CA LEU A 143 8.88 -32.69 -30.45
C LEU A 143 7.49 -33.18 -30.91
N LYS A 144 6.44 -32.37 -30.74
CA LYS A 144 5.08 -32.68 -31.24
C LYS A 144 5.03 -32.78 -32.76
N SER A 145 5.82 -31.98 -33.48
CA SER A 145 5.99 -32.09 -34.93
C SER A 145 6.65 -33.42 -35.32
N LYS A 146 7.74 -33.80 -34.64
CA LYS A 146 8.42 -35.10 -34.84
C LYS A 146 7.47 -36.29 -34.59
N PHE A 147 6.71 -36.28 -33.49
CA PHE A 147 5.71 -37.31 -33.22
C PHE A 147 4.65 -37.42 -34.32
N ARG A 148 4.10 -36.30 -34.81
CA ARG A 148 3.15 -36.31 -35.94
C ARG A 148 3.75 -36.92 -37.21
N SER A 149 5.01 -36.59 -37.53
CA SER A 149 5.68 -37.16 -38.70
C SER A 149 5.93 -38.67 -38.57
N LEU A 150 6.20 -39.14 -37.35
CA LEU A 150 6.38 -40.56 -37.04
C LEU A 150 5.05 -41.32 -37.09
N SER A 151 3.97 -40.78 -36.49
CA SER A 151 2.63 -41.36 -36.57
C SER A 151 2.16 -41.49 -38.02
N ALA A 152 2.32 -40.44 -38.82
CA ALA A 152 1.96 -40.48 -40.24
C ALA A 152 2.84 -41.43 -41.07
N ALA A 153 4.05 -41.77 -40.61
CA ALA A 153 4.88 -42.81 -41.22
C ALA A 153 4.41 -44.22 -40.82
N TYR A 154 4.07 -44.41 -39.54
CA TYR A 154 3.47 -45.65 -39.04
C TYR A 154 2.14 -45.96 -39.73
N GLU A 155 1.25 -44.98 -39.89
CA GLU A 155 -0.03 -45.13 -40.60
C GLU A 155 0.15 -45.56 -42.06
N ARG A 156 1.19 -45.07 -42.75
CA ARG A 156 1.50 -45.52 -44.12
C ARG A 156 2.00 -46.95 -44.17
N GLU A 157 2.85 -47.36 -43.23
CA GLU A 157 3.35 -48.74 -43.14
C GLU A 157 2.22 -49.72 -42.76
N HIS A 158 1.29 -49.27 -41.90
CA HIS A 158 0.09 -50.03 -41.54
C HIS A 158 -0.82 -50.22 -42.77
N ALA A 159 -1.15 -49.13 -43.47
CA ALA A 159 -1.95 -49.21 -44.68
C ALA A 159 -1.30 -50.11 -45.75
N HIS A 160 0.02 -50.03 -45.94
CA HIS A 160 0.73 -50.93 -46.85
C HIS A 160 0.71 -52.40 -46.40
N SER A 161 0.75 -52.64 -45.08
CA SER A 161 0.61 -54.00 -44.52
C SER A 161 -0.82 -54.55 -44.69
N GLU A 162 -1.83 -53.68 -44.59
CA GLU A 162 -3.23 -54.01 -44.87
C GLU A 162 -3.42 -54.33 -46.35
N GLU A 163 -2.96 -53.48 -47.27
CA GLU A 163 -2.93 -53.71 -48.72
C GLU A 163 -2.30 -55.07 -49.06
N LEU A 164 -1.11 -55.36 -48.53
CA LEU A 164 -0.44 -56.64 -48.74
C LEU A 164 -1.23 -57.83 -48.18
N SER A 165 -1.96 -57.64 -47.06
CA SER A 165 -2.83 -58.68 -46.49
C SER A 165 -4.08 -58.92 -47.34
N GLU A 166 -4.65 -57.87 -47.94
CA GLU A 166 -5.76 -57.96 -48.91
C GLU A 166 -5.31 -58.63 -50.21
N GLU A 167 -4.12 -58.29 -50.72
CA GLU A 167 -3.52 -58.98 -51.87
C GLU A 167 -3.34 -60.47 -51.58
N LEU A 168 -2.80 -60.85 -50.42
CA LEU A 168 -2.65 -62.25 -50.01
C LEU A 168 -3.99 -62.98 -49.85
N LEU A 169 -5.02 -62.32 -49.30
CA LEU A 169 -6.38 -62.87 -49.20
C LEU A 169 -7.02 -63.04 -50.58
N SER A 170 -6.83 -62.08 -51.49
CA SER A 170 -7.31 -62.18 -52.87
C SER A 170 -6.62 -63.33 -53.60
N LEU A 171 -5.31 -63.51 -53.40
CA LEU A 171 -4.52 -64.59 -53.99
C LEU A 171 -4.97 -65.95 -53.44
N ALA A 172 -5.18 -66.07 -52.13
CA ALA A 172 -5.78 -67.25 -51.50
C ALA A 172 -7.17 -67.56 -52.07
N HIS A 173 -8.03 -66.54 -52.28
CA HIS A 173 -9.33 -66.73 -52.90
C HIS A 173 -9.25 -67.16 -54.37
N THR A 174 -8.28 -66.64 -55.15
CA THR A 174 -8.02 -67.14 -56.51
C THR A 174 -7.51 -68.59 -56.50
N GLN A 175 -6.70 -68.97 -55.52
CA GLN A 175 -6.25 -70.35 -55.34
C GLN A 175 -7.41 -71.28 -54.96
N ASP A 176 -8.26 -70.90 -54.02
CA ASP A 176 -9.44 -71.66 -53.61
C ASP A 176 -10.46 -71.80 -54.73
N THR A 177 -10.69 -70.76 -55.52
CA THR A 177 -11.58 -70.84 -56.70
C THR A 177 -10.99 -71.73 -57.80
N LEU A 178 -9.68 -71.68 -58.05
CA LEU A 178 -9.00 -72.64 -58.95
C LEU A 178 -9.04 -74.07 -58.43
N LEU A 179 -8.92 -74.30 -57.12
CA LEU A 179 -9.12 -75.60 -56.50
C LEU A 179 -10.58 -76.07 -56.63
N GLN A 180 -11.56 -75.19 -56.42
CA GLN A 180 -12.96 -75.50 -56.67
C GLN A 180 -13.25 -75.79 -58.14
N GLU A 181 -12.61 -75.12 -59.10
CA GLU A 181 -12.74 -75.45 -60.53
C GLU A 181 -12.05 -76.77 -60.89
N ARG A 182 -10.92 -77.08 -60.28
CA ARG A 182 -10.27 -78.40 -60.39
C ARG A 182 -11.14 -79.50 -59.79
N GLU A 183 -11.79 -79.24 -58.65
CA GLU A 183 -12.76 -80.14 -58.07
C GLU A 183 -14.05 -80.22 -58.87
N ARG A 184 -14.55 -79.13 -59.47
CA ARG A 184 -15.74 -79.11 -60.33
C ARG A 184 -15.47 -79.89 -61.61
N THR A 185 -14.34 -79.69 -62.27
CA THR A 185 -13.93 -80.50 -63.44
C THR A 185 -13.74 -81.97 -63.07
N HIS A 186 -13.15 -82.29 -61.92
CA HIS A 186 -13.07 -83.67 -61.43
C HIS A 186 -14.46 -84.26 -61.09
N ARG A 187 -15.33 -83.49 -60.44
CA ARG A 187 -16.74 -83.83 -60.21
C ARG A 187 -17.49 -83.96 -61.52
N HIS A 188 -17.21 -83.17 -62.56
CA HIS A 188 -17.81 -83.29 -63.89
C HIS A 188 -17.32 -84.55 -64.62
N THR A 189 -16.06 -84.98 -64.44
CA THR A 189 -15.64 -86.32 -64.91
C THR A 189 -16.37 -87.43 -64.15
N LEU A 190 -16.47 -87.32 -62.82
CA LEU A 190 -17.22 -88.26 -61.97
C LEU A 190 -18.74 -88.15 -62.15
N GLU A 191 -19.26 -87.05 -62.70
CA GLU A 191 -20.67 -86.83 -63.02
C GLU A 191 -20.98 -87.18 -64.47
N VAL A 192 -20.02 -87.22 -65.40
CA VAL A 192 -20.18 -87.98 -66.65
C VAL A 192 -20.27 -89.48 -66.35
N GLU A 193 -19.57 -89.95 -65.30
CA GLU A 193 -19.72 -91.32 -64.78
C GLU A 193 -21.00 -91.52 -63.93
N LYS A 194 -21.45 -90.52 -63.15
CA LYS A 194 -22.68 -90.62 -62.33
C LYS A 194 -23.96 -90.24 -63.06
N VAL A 195 -23.96 -89.41 -64.10
CA VAL A 195 -25.13 -89.15 -64.98
C VAL A 195 -25.42 -90.40 -65.83
N ARG A 196 -24.39 -91.23 -66.10
CA ARG A 196 -24.56 -92.61 -66.59
C ARG A 196 -25.26 -93.53 -65.59
N ALA A 197 -25.31 -93.19 -64.29
CA ALA A 197 -25.85 -94.01 -63.20
C ALA A 197 -27.07 -93.43 -62.46
N LEU A 198 -27.31 -92.11 -62.54
CA LEU A 198 -28.29 -91.36 -61.75
C LEU A 198 -29.12 -90.41 -62.63
N LEU A 199 -29.54 -90.91 -63.79
CA LEU A 199 -30.72 -90.42 -64.50
C LEU A 199 -32.01 -90.80 -63.73
N SER A 200 -32.02 -90.55 -62.42
CA SER A 200 -33.04 -90.99 -61.47
C SER A 200 -32.96 -90.18 -60.17
N ARG A 201 -34.10 -89.56 -59.83
CA ARG A 201 -34.48 -88.99 -58.52
C ARG A 201 -34.00 -87.57 -58.20
N ALA A 202 -34.70 -86.60 -58.78
CA ALA A 202 -34.87 -85.27 -58.20
C ALA A 202 -35.93 -85.28 -57.07
N SER A 203 -35.79 -84.42 -56.05
CA SER A 203 -36.92 -83.86 -55.28
C SER A 203 -36.50 -82.71 -54.33
N GLN A 204 -36.86 -81.48 -54.73
CA GLN A 204 -37.23 -80.27 -53.96
C GLN A 204 -36.83 -79.98 -52.48
N ASN A 205 -36.66 -78.65 -52.25
CA ASN A 205 -37.04 -77.86 -51.03
C ASN A 205 -36.08 -77.90 -49.80
N ARG A 206 -35.93 -76.86 -48.95
CA ARG A 206 -36.60 -75.54 -48.81
C ARG A 206 -35.84 -74.57 -47.84
N ILE A 207 -36.23 -73.27 -47.85
CA ILE A 207 -36.30 -72.32 -46.71
C ILE A 207 -35.05 -71.52 -46.24
N ARG A 208 -35.33 -70.26 -45.81
CA ARG A 208 -34.47 -69.23 -45.18
C ARG A 208 -34.53 -69.33 -43.63
N THR A 209 -34.11 -68.41 -42.74
CA THR A 209 -33.41 -67.10 -42.74
C THR A 209 -32.72 -66.98 -41.36
N GLU A 210 -32.06 -65.85 -41.07
CA GLU A 210 -32.13 -65.04 -39.82
C GLU A 210 -30.79 -64.42 -39.41
N GLU A 211 -30.92 -63.33 -38.65
CA GLU A 211 -29.90 -62.31 -38.35
C GLU A 211 -29.19 -62.60 -37.03
N PHE A 212 -28.04 -61.96 -36.79
CA PHE A 212 -27.60 -61.60 -35.44
C PHE A 212 -26.74 -60.33 -35.48
N GLU A 213 -27.32 -59.20 -35.06
CA GLU A 213 -26.56 -58.04 -34.59
C GLU A 213 -26.20 -58.24 -33.11
N GLN A 214 -25.00 -57.81 -32.69
CA GLN A 214 -24.58 -57.82 -31.29
C GLN A 214 -24.58 -56.40 -30.71
N ASN A 215 -25.52 -56.14 -29.79
CA ASN A 215 -25.54 -54.94 -28.95
C ASN A 215 -24.46 -55.01 -27.85
N ASN A 216 -23.93 -53.85 -27.47
CA ASN A 216 -23.18 -53.66 -26.22
C ASN A 216 -23.99 -52.76 -25.27
N ASP A 217 -24.02 -53.12 -23.98
CA ASP A 217 -24.99 -52.62 -22.99
C ASP A 217 -24.33 -51.67 -21.95
N PRO A 218 -24.97 -50.55 -21.52
CA PRO A 218 -24.28 -49.50 -20.76
C PRO A 218 -24.38 -49.58 -19.23
N LEU A 219 -24.94 -50.66 -18.64
CA LEU A 219 -25.26 -50.70 -17.21
C LEU A 219 -24.07 -50.68 -16.24
N MET A 220 -22.88 -51.16 -16.65
CA MET A 220 -21.73 -51.35 -15.76
C MET A 220 -21.05 -50.05 -15.28
N ARG A 221 -21.38 -48.89 -15.85
CA ARG A 221 -20.70 -47.61 -15.54
C ARG A 221 -21.20 -46.94 -14.25
N ASN A 222 -22.42 -47.24 -13.80
CA ASN A 222 -23.04 -46.63 -12.61
C ASN A 222 -22.52 -47.23 -11.28
N GLU A 223 -22.35 -48.55 -11.23
CA GLU A 223 -21.92 -49.27 -10.02
C GLU A 223 -20.56 -48.75 -9.52
N VAL A 224 -19.61 -48.60 -10.46
CA VAL A 224 -18.22 -48.17 -10.20
C VAL A 224 -18.17 -46.73 -9.65
N HIS A 225 -19.01 -45.81 -10.14
CA HIS A 225 -19.03 -44.43 -9.65
C HIS A 225 -19.52 -44.34 -8.19
N ASN A 226 -20.57 -45.10 -7.84
CA ASN A 226 -21.12 -45.11 -6.49
C ASN A 226 -20.20 -45.78 -5.47
N ILE A 227 -19.49 -46.84 -5.87
CA ILE A 227 -18.46 -47.48 -5.03
C ILE A 227 -17.34 -46.47 -4.71
N MET A 228 -16.79 -45.80 -5.73
CA MET A 228 -15.69 -44.84 -5.54
C MET A 228 -16.10 -43.64 -4.66
N LYS A 229 -17.35 -43.16 -4.78
CA LYS A 229 -17.95 -42.11 -3.92
C LYS A 229 -17.99 -42.53 -2.44
N VAL A 230 -18.42 -43.75 -2.13
CA VAL A 230 -18.48 -44.27 -0.75
C VAL A 230 -17.08 -44.53 -0.18
N GLU A 231 -16.14 -44.97 -1.00
CA GLU A 231 -14.74 -45.17 -0.60
C GLU A 231 -14.04 -43.84 -0.32
N LEU A 232 -14.25 -42.81 -1.14
CA LEU A 232 -13.74 -41.45 -0.90
C LEU A 232 -14.23 -40.85 0.42
N GLU A 233 -15.52 -41.00 0.75
CA GLU A 233 -16.10 -40.49 1.99
C GLU A 233 -15.53 -41.20 3.24
N LYS A 234 -15.35 -42.53 3.17
CA LYS A 234 -14.71 -43.32 4.23
C LYS A 234 -13.23 -42.99 4.36
N LEU A 235 -12.52 -42.88 3.24
CA LEU A 235 -11.10 -42.56 3.20
C LEU A 235 -10.85 -41.15 3.73
N LYS A 236 -11.67 -40.15 3.36
CA LYS A 236 -11.62 -38.79 3.91
C LYS A 236 -11.67 -38.78 5.43
N LYS A 237 -12.65 -39.46 6.04
CA LYS A 237 -12.77 -39.53 7.51
C LYS A 237 -11.56 -40.20 8.17
N SER A 238 -11.05 -41.29 7.56
CA SER A 238 -9.83 -41.95 8.05
C SER A 238 -8.57 -41.10 7.88
N TYR A 239 -8.52 -40.28 6.82
CA TYR A 239 -7.44 -39.37 6.48
C TYR A 239 -7.41 -38.18 7.46
N GLU A 240 -8.56 -37.57 7.72
CA GLU A 240 -8.71 -36.46 8.67
C GLU A 240 -8.31 -36.89 10.09
N GLU A 241 -8.73 -38.09 10.53
CA GLU A 241 -8.35 -38.65 11.83
C GLU A 241 -6.84 -38.97 11.90
N GLN A 242 -6.26 -39.61 10.86
CA GLN A 242 -4.81 -39.86 10.81
C GLN A 242 -3.98 -38.58 10.73
N GLN A 243 -4.47 -37.56 10.02
CA GLN A 243 -3.82 -36.26 9.95
C GLN A 243 -3.86 -35.57 11.31
N ARG A 244 -5.02 -35.51 11.97
CA ARG A 244 -5.16 -34.89 13.30
C ARG A 244 -4.26 -35.56 14.33
N GLN A 245 -4.21 -36.90 14.36
CA GLN A 245 -3.30 -37.64 15.26
C GLN A 245 -1.81 -37.32 15.02
N LEU A 246 -1.40 -37.08 13.76
CA LEU A 246 -0.03 -36.69 13.43
C LEU A 246 0.25 -35.21 13.75
N GLU A 247 -0.73 -34.32 13.58
CA GLU A 247 -0.65 -32.90 13.95
C GLU A 247 -0.59 -32.73 15.48
N ASP A 248 -1.49 -33.38 16.23
CA ASP A 248 -1.50 -33.44 17.70
C ASP A 248 -0.13 -33.92 18.24
N LYS A 249 0.44 -34.96 17.60
CA LYS A 249 1.78 -35.47 17.93
C LYS A 249 2.89 -34.47 17.63
N VAL A 250 2.82 -33.72 16.52
CA VAL A 250 3.79 -32.65 16.20
C VAL A 250 3.69 -31.50 17.20
N VAL A 251 2.48 -31.11 17.62
CA VAL A 251 2.25 -30.07 18.64
C VAL A 251 2.77 -30.53 20.01
N ALA A 252 2.51 -31.77 20.41
CA ALA A 252 3.02 -32.35 21.66
C ALA A 252 4.56 -32.38 21.69
N LEU A 253 5.20 -32.88 20.63
CA LEU A 253 6.67 -32.89 20.50
C LEU A 253 7.27 -31.48 20.47
N GLY A 254 6.56 -30.50 19.91
CA GLY A 254 6.95 -29.09 19.92
C GLY A 254 6.90 -28.46 21.30
N LYS A 255 5.88 -28.77 22.10
CA LYS A 255 5.79 -28.36 23.52
C LYS A 255 6.91 -28.99 24.33
N GLU A 256 7.14 -30.30 24.21
CA GLU A 256 8.22 -31.01 24.89
C GLU A 256 9.60 -30.41 24.53
N GLN A 257 9.85 -30.08 23.24
CA GLN A 257 11.10 -29.42 22.84
C GLN A 257 11.26 -28.05 23.49
N GLN A 258 10.19 -27.26 23.62
CA GLN A 258 10.25 -25.94 24.23
C GLN A 258 10.42 -25.98 25.75
N GLU A 259 9.81 -26.96 26.42
CA GLU A 259 10.01 -27.23 27.85
C GLU A 259 11.44 -27.71 28.13
N ASN A 260 11.97 -28.62 27.31
CA ASN A 260 13.35 -29.08 27.39
C ASN A 260 14.35 -27.92 27.22
N LYS A 261 14.13 -27.01 26.25
CA LYS A 261 14.93 -25.77 26.09
C LYS A 261 14.92 -24.89 27.34
N LYS A 262 13.75 -24.69 27.97
CA LYS A 262 13.63 -23.94 29.23
C LYS A 262 14.38 -24.63 30.37
N ALA A 263 14.28 -25.95 30.49
CA ALA A 263 15.00 -26.73 31.51
C ALA A 263 16.53 -26.64 31.35
N ILE A 264 17.05 -26.69 30.12
CA ILE A 264 18.47 -26.49 29.81
C ILE A 264 18.92 -25.07 30.21
N GLN A 265 18.10 -24.04 29.91
CA GLN A 265 18.43 -22.66 30.28
C GLN A 265 18.41 -22.44 31.80
N TYR A 266 17.41 -22.98 32.50
CA TYR A 266 17.29 -22.91 33.95
C TYR A 266 18.45 -23.62 34.67
N THR A 267 18.76 -24.87 34.29
CA THR A 267 19.88 -25.62 34.85
C THR A 267 21.21 -24.92 34.57
N ARG A 268 21.41 -24.39 33.35
CA ARG A 268 22.60 -23.59 33.03
C ARG A 268 22.74 -22.38 33.95
N HIS A 269 21.68 -21.60 34.15
CA HIS A 269 21.72 -20.39 34.99
C HIS A 269 22.03 -20.72 36.45
N LYS A 270 21.36 -21.73 37.01
CA LYS A 270 21.56 -22.16 38.40
C LYS A 270 22.96 -22.72 38.64
N LEU A 271 23.51 -23.48 37.70
CA LEU A 271 24.89 -23.97 37.82
C LEU A 271 25.93 -22.87 37.58
N THR A 272 25.67 -21.86 36.74
CA THR A 272 26.59 -20.69 36.65
C THR A 272 26.64 -19.90 37.96
N GLU A 273 25.49 -19.69 38.59
CA GLU A 273 25.35 -19.04 39.90
C GLU A 273 26.10 -19.82 40.99
N GLN A 274 25.80 -21.11 41.16
CA GLN A 274 26.49 -21.99 42.12
C GLN A 274 28.00 -22.14 41.84
N SER A 275 28.43 -22.07 40.58
CA SER A 275 29.86 -22.09 40.23
C SER A 275 30.57 -20.79 40.61
N ALA A 276 29.89 -19.63 40.53
CA ALA A 276 30.43 -18.36 40.96
C ALA A 276 30.55 -18.30 42.50
N GLU A 277 29.54 -18.80 43.22
CA GLU A 277 29.55 -18.94 44.68
C GLU A 277 30.66 -19.90 45.17
N CYS A 278 30.85 -21.05 44.51
CA CYS A 278 31.94 -21.97 44.87
C CYS A 278 33.33 -21.37 44.62
N VAL A 279 33.50 -20.57 43.56
CA VAL A 279 34.79 -19.91 43.23
C VAL A 279 35.11 -18.75 44.17
N THR A 280 34.12 -18.10 44.77
CA THR A 280 34.36 -17.09 45.82
C THR A 280 34.54 -17.71 47.21
N ALA A 281 33.95 -18.88 47.48
CA ALA A 281 34.04 -19.56 48.76
C ALA A 281 35.28 -20.47 48.93
N VAL A 282 35.78 -21.08 47.85
CA VAL A 282 36.92 -22.02 47.90
C VAL A 282 38.16 -21.39 47.28
N GLY A 283 39.14 -21.06 48.13
CA GLY A 283 40.43 -20.52 47.72
C GLY A 283 41.24 -21.45 46.79
N VAL A 284 42.18 -20.86 46.05
CA VAL A 284 42.97 -21.49 44.98
C VAL A 284 43.78 -22.69 45.49
N GLY A 285 43.24 -23.90 45.31
CA GLY A 285 43.85 -25.15 45.78
C GLY A 285 43.55 -26.35 44.86
N ASP A 286 44.48 -27.30 44.81
CA ASP A 286 44.49 -28.45 43.88
C ASP A 286 43.25 -29.37 44.01
N THR A 287 42.68 -29.51 45.21
CA THR A 287 41.41 -30.22 45.43
C THR A 287 40.21 -29.50 44.83
N GLY A 288 40.19 -28.16 44.88
CA GLY A 288 39.16 -27.32 44.25
C GLY A 288 39.19 -27.44 42.72
N HIS A 289 40.38 -27.50 42.11
CA HIS A 289 40.53 -27.73 40.68
C HIS A 289 40.00 -29.11 40.23
N LYS A 290 40.24 -30.16 41.02
CA LYS A 290 39.73 -31.52 40.73
C LYS A 290 38.20 -31.61 40.85
N LEU A 291 37.62 -30.98 41.88
CA LEU A 291 36.16 -30.90 42.04
C LEU A 291 35.52 -30.08 40.90
N LYS A 292 36.13 -28.96 40.52
CA LYS A 292 35.69 -28.13 39.40
C LYS A 292 35.67 -28.93 38.08
N GLY A 293 36.75 -29.64 37.76
CA GLY A 293 36.82 -30.48 36.55
C GLY A 293 35.77 -31.60 36.53
N PHE A 294 35.44 -32.20 37.68
CA PHE A 294 34.36 -33.18 37.78
C PHE A 294 32.98 -32.58 37.51
N VAL A 295 32.69 -31.40 38.08
CA VAL A 295 31.44 -30.66 37.81
C VAL A 295 31.35 -30.21 36.35
N GLU A 296 32.45 -29.80 35.75
CA GLU A 296 32.54 -29.43 34.32
C GLU A 296 32.30 -30.64 33.40
N SER A 297 32.83 -31.83 33.72
CA SER A 297 32.55 -33.08 32.99
C SER A 297 31.07 -33.46 33.06
N MET A 298 30.50 -33.46 34.27
CA MET A 298 29.09 -33.77 34.49
C MET A 298 28.16 -32.78 33.75
N LEU A 299 28.55 -31.51 33.68
CA LEU A 299 27.86 -30.49 32.89
C LEU A 299 27.91 -30.77 31.38
N GLU A 300 29.04 -31.18 30.82
CA GLU A 300 29.13 -31.51 29.40
C GLU A 300 28.39 -32.81 29.05
N GLU A 301 28.43 -33.83 29.91
CA GLU A 301 27.61 -35.05 29.77
C GLU A 301 26.12 -34.72 29.80
N MET A 302 25.67 -33.88 30.74
CA MET A 302 24.29 -33.42 30.82
C MET A 302 23.89 -32.63 29.56
N LYS A 303 24.74 -31.71 29.07
CA LYS A 303 24.51 -30.99 27.80
C LYS A 303 24.49 -31.93 26.60
N ALA A 304 25.31 -32.99 26.58
CA ALA A 304 25.32 -33.98 25.50
C ALA A 304 24.03 -34.83 25.49
N SER A 305 23.57 -35.26 26.67
CA SER A 305 22.28 -35.96 26.85
C SER A 305 21.10 -35.10 26.36
N TYR A 306 21.04 -33.83 26.77
CA TYR A 306 20.01 -32.90 26.33
C TYR A 306 20.07 -32.59 24.83
N ARG A 307 21.26 -32.40 24.24
CA ARG A 307 21.44 -32.26 22.78
C ARG A 307 20.92 -33.50 22.05
N SER A 308 21.27 -34.70 22.51
CA SER A 308 20.76 -35.96 21.95
C SER A 308 19.22 -36.05 22.02
N ARG A 309 18.61 -35.65 23.15
CA ARG A 309 17.14 -35.61 23.27
C ARG A 309 16.50 -34.58 22.34
N GLU A 310 17.07 -33.38 22.21
CA GLU A 310 16.56 -32.36 21.27
C GLU A 310 16.67 -32.83 19.82
N GLU A 311 17.76 -33.50 19.44
CA GLU A 311 17.89 -34.10 18.12
C GLU A 311 16.86 -35.21 17.88
N GLN A 312 16.57 -36.06 18.87
CA GLN A 312 15.52 -37.09 18.78
C GLN A 312 14.14 -36.46 18.54
N LEU A 313 13.76 -35.44 19.32
CA LEU A 313 12.50 -34.71 19.14
C LEU A 313 12.43 -34.05 17.76
N THR A 314 13.51 -33.41 17.33
CA THR A 314 13.61 -32.79 16.00
C THR A 314 13.49 -33.82 14.87
N ARG A 315 14.12 -35.00 15.02
CA ARG A 315 13.98 -36.14 14.08
C ARG A 315 12.53 -36.64 14.04
N ALA A 316 11.87 -36.80 15.19
CA ALA A 316 10.49 -37.28 15.29
C ALA A 316 9.46 -36.29 14.70
N VAL A 317 9.66 -34.98 14.87
CA VAL A 317 8.84 -33.94 14.21
C VAL A 317 9.03 -33.99 12.69
N ARG A 318 10.28 -34.11 12.21
CA ARG A 318 10.59 -34.23 10.78
C ARG A 318 9.97 -35.47 10.13
N THR A 319 10.00 -36.63 10.79
CA THR A 319 9.38 -37.86 10.26
C THR A 319 7.85 -37.77 10.26
N SER A 320 7.25 -37.20 11.31
CA SER A 320 5.80 -36.99 11.38
C SER A 320 5.30 -36.04 10.28
N ARG A 321 5.99 -34.91 10.06
CA ARG A 321 5.70 -33.99 8.94
C ARG A 321 5.86 -34.66 7.57
N LYS A 322 6.91 -35.45 7.35
CA LYS A 322 7.07 -36.25 6.11
C LYS A 322 5.90 -37.22 5.91
N ARG A 323 5.38 -37.84 6.97
CA ARG A 323 4.22 -38.74 6.89
C ARG A 323 2.96 -37.99 6.49
N ILE A 324 2.66 -36.85 7.11
CA ILE A 324 1.54 -35.97 6.75
C ILE A 324 1.60 -35.60 5.25
N LEU A 325 2.77 -35.14 4.76
CA LEU A 325 2.95 -34.79 3.35
C LEU A 325 2.74 -35.98 2.40
N SER A 326 3.26 -37.16 2.75
CA SER A 326 3.05 -38.38 1.94
C SER A 326 1.58 -38.79 1.88
N LEU A 327 0.84 -38.62 2.99
CA LEU A 327 -0.58 -38.93 3.09
C LEU A 327 -1.42 -37.95 2.26
N ASN A 328 -1.15 -36.64 2.37
CA ASN A 328 -1.79 -35.61 1.54
C ASN A 328 -1.55 -35.86 0.05
N ASN A 329 -0.34 -36.26 -0.35
CA ASN A 329 -0.04 -36.59 -1.76
C ASN A 329 -0.90 -37.76 -2.27
N THR A 330 -1.03 -38.85 -1.48
CA THR A 330 -1.92 -39.98 -1.85
C THR A 330 -3.39 -39.54 -1.92
N TYR A 331 -3.82 -38.65 -1.03
CA TYR A 331 -5.18 -38.12 -1.03
C TYR A 331 -5.47 -37.25 -2.26
N GLN A 332 -4.58 -36.31 -2.60
CA GLN A 332 -4.76 -35.45 -3.78
C GLN A 332 -4.78 -36.27 -5.09
N ARG A 333 -3.97 -37.35 -5.21
CA ARG A 333 -3.99 -38.23 -6.39
C ARG A 333 -5.35 -38.89 -6.61
N LEU A 334 -5.95 -39.44 -5.55
CA LEU A 334 -7.27 -40.06 -5.65
C LEU A 334 -8.37 -39.02 -5.91
N LEU A 335 -8.24 -37.83 -5.30
CA LEU A 335 -9.14 -36.71 -5.56
C LEU A 335 -9.06 -36.23 -7.02
N ILE A 336 -7.89 -36.30 -7.67
CA ILE A 336 -7.73 -36.01 -9.12
C ILE A 336 -8.45 -37.06 -9.96
N ALA A 337 -8.25 -38.35 -9.70
CA ALA A 337 -8.95 -39.43 -10.42
C ALA A 337 -10.49 -39.31 -10.33
N TYR A 338 -11.01 -38.90 -9.16
CA TYR A 338 -12.44 -38.61 -9.00
C TYR A 338 -12.94 -37.45 -9.88
N ARG A 339 -12.15 -36.37 -10.00
CA ARG A 339 -12.47 -35.23 -10.88
C ARG A 339 -12.51 -35.65 -12.32
N GLU A 340 -11.48 -36.32 -12.80
CA GLU A 340 -11.38 -36.78 -14.19
C GLU A 340 -12.57 -37.66 -14.57
N GLN A 341 -12.98 -38.60 -13.69
CA GLN A 341 -14.17 -39.41 -13.91
C GLN A 341 -15.48 -38.60 -13.84
N ARG A 342 -15.59 -37.60 -12.95
CA ARG A 342 -16.77 -36.72 -12.85
C ARG A 342 -16.96 -35.85 -14.09
N GLU A 343 -15.89 -35.22 -14.58
CA GLU A 343 -15.93 -34.42 -15.81
C GLU A 343 -16.26 -35.29 -17.03
N GLN A 344 -15.76 -36.53 -17.09
CA GLN A 344 -16.16 -37.50 -18.13
C GLN A 344 -17.65 -37.88 -18.06
N ILE A 345 -18.27 -37.92 -16.88
CA ILE A 345 -19.72 -38.17 -16.73
C ILE A 345 -20.53 -36.94 -17.15
N LEU A 346 -20.07 -35.72 -16.79
CA LEU A 346 -20.72 -34.47 -17.19
C LEU A 346 -20.61 -34.17 -18.69
N ALA A 347 -19.56 -34.66 -19.35
CA ALA A 347 -19.35 -34.50 -20.79
C ALA A 347 -20.21 -35.45 -21.67
N LEU A 348 -20.88 -36.45 -21.07
CA LEU A 348 -21.75 -37.36 -21.82
C LEU A 348 -23.09 -36.67 -22.17
N PRO A 349 -23.53 -36.69 -23.45
CA PRO A 349 -24.79 -36.09 -23.85
C PRO A 349 -25.97 -36.93 -23.37
N GLY A 350 -26.65 -36.44 -22.33
CA GLY A 350 -27.81 -37.06 -21.71
C GLY A 350 -27.60 -37.24 -20.21
N HIS A 351 -28.40 -36.54 -19.40
CA HIS A 351 -28.30 -36.51 -17.93
C HIS A 351 -28.80 -37.80 -17.23
N ALA A 352 -28.50 -38.98 -17.80
CA ALA A 352 -28.96 -40.27 -17.30
C ALA A 352 -28.18 -40.78 -16.08
N LEU A 353 -27.03 -40.16 -15.76
CA LEU A 353 -26.12 -40.57 -14.68
C LEU A 353 -25.91 -39.40 -13.70
N ASP A 354 -26.04 -39.64 -12.40
CA ASP A 354 -25.65 -38.64 -11.37
C ASP A 354 -24.11 -38.52 -11.33
N ALA A 355 -23.60 -37.35 -11.70
CA ALA A 355 -22.16 -37.05 -11.63
C ALA A 355 -21.65 -36.84 -10.18
N GLY A 356 -22.55 -36.82 -9.19
CA GLY A 356 -22.19 -36.78 -7.78
C GLY A 356 -21.75 -35.41 -7.25
N PRO A 357 -21.40 -35.35 -5.95
CA PRO A 357 -21.11 -34.11 -5.25
C PRO A 357 -19.84 -33.41 -5.75
N PRO A 358 -19.78 -32.06 -5.76
CA PRO A 358 -18.58 -31.34 -6.19
C PRO A 358 -17.32 -31.70 -5.40
N GLU A 359 -16.18 -31.66 -6.08
CA GLU A 359 -14.83 -31.95 -5.56
C GLU A 359 -14.44 -31.17 -4.28
N ALA A 360 -15.05 -30.00 -4.06
CA ALA A 360 -14.85 -29.16 -2.88
C ALA A 360 -15.22 -29.88 -1.57
N LEU A 361 -16.29 -30.69 -1.60
CA LEU A 361 -16.77 -31.45 -0.44
C LEU A 361 -15.79 -32.56 -0.01
N PHE A 362 -14.95 -33.02 -0.93
CA PHE A 362 -13.88 -34.00 -0.70
C PHE A 362 -12.51 -33.35 -0.53
N SER A 363 -12.42 -32.06 -0.24
CA SER A 363 -11.14 -31.44 0.11
C SER A 363 -10.98 -31.40 1.64
N PRO A 364 -9.82 -31.75 2.24
CA PRO A 364 -9.65 -31.74 3.69
C PRO A 364 -9.55 -30.30 4.18
N ALA A 365 -10.53 -29.87 4.96
CA ALA A 365 -10.59 -28.50 5.47
C ALA A 365 -9.69 -28.32 6.71
N GLY A 366 -9.01 -27.17 6.81
CA GLY A 366 -8.52 -26.65 8.10
C GLY A 366 -7.08 -26.96 8.53
N SER A 367 -6.20 -27.55 7.71
CA SER A 367 -4.80 -27.74 8.13
C SER A 367 -3.98 -26.45 8.09
N GLU A 368 -3.53 -25.98 9.25
CA GLU A 368 -2.67 -24.80 9.44
C GLU A 368 -1.27 -24.95 8.78
N LEU A 369 -0.89 -26.17 8.41
CA LEU A 369 0.37 -26.49 7.73
C LEU A 369 0.28 -26.36 6.20
N ARG A 370 -0.88 -25.99 5.66
CA ARG A 370 -1.18 -25.90 4.22
C ARG A 370 -0.62 -24.62 3.60
N GLY A 371 0.11 -24.76 2.49
CA GLY A 371 0.74 -23.62 1.79
C GLY A 371 -0.26 -22.63 1.18
N GLU A 372 0.19 -21.41 0.86
CA GLU A 372 -0.60 -20.35 0.20
C GLU A 372 -1.39 -20.90 -1.01
N ILE A 373 -0.67 -21.54 -1.92
CA ILE A 373 -1.18 -22.14 -3.17
C ILE A 373 -2.26 -23.19 -2.87
N GLU A 374 -2.06 -24.01 -1.84
CA GLU A 374 -3.01 -25.06 -1.46
C GLU A 374 -4.28 -24.51 -0.79
N ARG A 375 -4.24 -23.30 -0.20
CA ARG A 375 -5.40 -22.57 0.32
C ARG A 375 -6.14 -21.81 -0.77
N GLU A 376 -5.41 -21.25 -1.73
CA GLU A 376 -5.97 -20.60 -2.91
C GLU A 376 -6.68 -21.61 -3.83
N LEU A 377 -6.06 -22.78 -4.07
CA LEU A 377 -6.72 -23.91 -4.71
C LEU A 377 -8.00 -24.35 -3.99
N GLN A 378 -8.09 -24.20 -2.66
CA GLN A 378 -9.33 -24.49 -1.95
C GLN A 378 -10.43 -23.46 -2.27
N ARG A 379 -10.10 -22.16 -2.25
CA ARG A 379 -11.05 -21.10 -2.60
C ARG A 379 -11.59 -21.29 -4.02
N LEU A 380 -10.71 -21.57 -4.98
CA LEU A 380 -11.10 -21.84 -6.37
C LEU A 380 -12.01 -23.08 -6.51
N ARG A 381 -11.86 -24.10 -5.66
CA ARG A 381 -12.77 -25.27 -5.61
C ARG A 381 -14.14 -24.89 -5.07
N ASP A 382 -14.17 -24.09 -4.00
CA ASP A 382 -15.41 -23.61 -3.38
C ASP A 382 -16.18 -22.65 -4.32
N ASP A 383 -15.46 -21.78 -5.03
CA ASP A 383 -16.01 -20.87 -6.04
C ASP A 383 -16.48 -21.63 -7.29
N LYS A 384 -15.73 -22.65 -7.77
CA LYS A 384 -16.23 -23.57 -8.82
C LYS A 384 -17.54 -24.23 -8.39
N ALA A 385 -17.62 -24.76 -7.16
CA ALA A 385 -18.85 -25.39 -6.66
C ALA A 385 -20.04 -24.41 -6.54
N ARG A 386 -19.77 -23.15 -6.16
CA ARG A 386 -20.78 -22.07 -6.17
C ARG A 386 -21.27 -21.79 -7.60
N LEU A 387 -20.36 -21.61 -8.55
CA LEU A 387 -20.69 -21.36 -9.96
C LEU A 387 -21.43 -22.54 -10.60
N GLU A 388 -21.05 -23.80 -10.30
CA GLU A 388 -21.81 -24.98 -10.72
C GLU A 388 -23.26 -24.95 -10.17
N SER A 389 -23.45 -24.56 -8.91
CA SER A 389 -24.79 -24.46 -8.32
C SER A 389 -25.63 -23.34 -8.93
N GLN A 390 -25.02 -22.19 -9.22
CA GLN A 390 -25.67 -21.06 -9.90
C GLN A 390 -26.01 -21.40 -11.35
N LEU A 391 -25.15 -22.14 -12.05
CA LEU A 391 -25.40 -22.60 -13.42
C LEU A 391 -26.59 -23.57 -13.46
N ARG A 392 -26.68 -24.53 -12.53
CA ARG A 392 -27.84 -25.42 -12.40
C ARG A 392 -29.13 -24.64 -12.13
N GLN A 393 -29.10 -23.70 -11.17
CA GLN A 393 -30.25 -22.84 -10.87
C GLN A 393 -30.65 -21.98 -12.07
N ALA A 394 -29.70 -21.43 -12.83
CA ALA A 394 -29.96 -20.67 -14.04
C ALA A 394 -30.52 -21.55 -15.17
N GLN A 395 -30.06 -22.80 -15.31
CA GLN A 395 -30.60 -23.78 -16.26
C GLN A 395 -32.03 -24.18 -15.90
N GLU A 396 -32.32 -24.42 -14.63
CA GLU A 396 -33.67 -24.69 -14.11
C GLU A 396 -34.60 -23.48 -14.31
N GLN A 397 -34.13 -22.26 -14.01
CA GLN A 397 -34.85 -21.02 -14.28
C GLN A 397 -35.10 -20.82 -15.78
N MET A 398 -34.12 -21.11 -16.65
CA MET A 398 -34.28 -21.03 -18.10
C MET A 398 -35.24 -22.09 -18.64
N ALA A 399 -35.32 -23.29 -18.03
CA ALA A 399 -36.32 -24.29 -18.37
C ALA A 399 -37.74 -23.78 -18.01
N VAL A 400 -37.93 -23.30 -16.78
CA VAL A 400 -39.21 -22.71 -16.31
C VAL A 400 -39.60 -21.47 -17.11
N LEU A 401 -38.64 -20.61 -17.46
CA LEU A 401 -38.86 -19.45 -18.33
C LEU A 401 -39.15 -19.87 -19.76
N SER A 402 -38.52 -20.92 -20.31
CA SER A 402 -38.85 -21.43 -21.64
C SER A 402 -40.28 -21.98 -21.71
N GLU A 403 -40.74 -22.69 -20.66
CA GLU A 403 -42.13 -23.12 -20.53
C GLU A 403 -43.10 -21.95 -20.33
N SER A 404 -42.69 -20.89 -19.64
CA SER A 404 -43.49 -19.68 -19.42
C SER A 404 -43.55 -18.78 -20.67
N GLN A 405 -42.47 -18.70 -21.44
CA GLN A 405 -42.35 -17.88 -22.65
C GLN A 405 -43.05 -18.52 -23.86
N ARG A 406 -43.35 -19.83 -23.79
CA ARG A 406 -44.38 -20.48 -24.64
C ARG A 406 -45.81 -20.09 -24.28
N ARG A 407 -46.06 -19.40 -23.15
CA ARG A 407 -47.39 -18.96 -22.68
C ARG A 407 -47.58 -17.44 -22.68
N SER A 408 -46.51 -16.64 -22.65
CA SER A 408 -46.59 -15.17 -22.71
C SER A 408 -45.45 -14.57 -23.55
N GLY A 409 -45.79 -14.00 -24.71
CA GLY A 409 -44.87 -13.17 -25.49
C GLY A 409 -44.70 -11.79 -24.87
N LEU A 410 -43.47 -11.35 -24.67
CA LEU A 410 -43.14 -9.99 -24.22
C LEU A 410 -43.50 -8.99 -25.34
N THR A 411 -44.29 -7.96 -25.02
CA THR A 411 -44.76 -7.00 -26.02
C THR A 411 -43.66 -6.01 -26.43
N GLN A 412 -43.61 -5.72 -27.73
CA GLN A 412 -42.65 -4.80 -28.38
C GLN A 412 -42.60 -3.40 -27.73
N GLU A 413 -43.71 -2.98 -27.11
CA GLU A 413 -43.89 -1.68 -26.48
C GLU A 413 -42.93 -1.46 -25.30
N ALA A 414 -42.77 -2.45 -24.42
CA ALA A 414 -41.85 -2.36 -23.27
C ALA A 414 -40.38 -2.18 -23.72
N TRP A 415 -40.01 -2.75 -24.88
CA TRP A 415 -38.68 -2.58 -25.47
C TRP A 415 -38.48 -1.20 -26.11
N ASN A 416 -39.55 -0.61 -26.65
CA ASN A 416 -39.52 0.76 -27.18
C ASN A 416 -39.41 1.79 -26.04
N ASP A 417 -40.07 1.57 -24.91
CA ASP A 417 -39.96 2.45 -23.73
C ASP A 417 -38.55 2.47 -23.14
N ILE A 418 -37.89 1.31 -23.02
CA ILE A 418 -36.48 1.23 -22.57
C ILE A 418 -35.56 2.00 -23.51
N LYS A 419 -35.74 1.85 -24.84
CA LYS A 419 -34.96 2.62 -25.83
C LYS A 419 -35.20 4.12 -25.70
N LYS A 420 -36.45 4.54 -25.51
CA LYS A 420 -36.83 5.94 -25.31
C LYS A 420 -36.16 6.52 -24.07
N GLN A 421 -36.22 5.84 -22.94
CA GLN A 421 -35.55 6.25 -21.69
C GLN A 421 -34.03 6.39 -21.86
N LEU A 422 -33.38 5.45 -22.56
CA LEU A 422 -31.95 5.55 -22.85
C LEU A 422 -31.60 6.76 -23.74
N THR A 423 -32.41 7.06 -24.76
CA THR A 423 -32.23 8.27 -25.58
C THR A 423 -32.47 9.56 -24.78
N GLU A 424 -33.47 9.58 -23.90
CA GLU A 424 -33.78 10.75 -23.05
C GLU A 424 -32.65 11.01 -22.03
N MET A 425 -32.13 9.97 -21.38
CA MET A 425 -30.97 10.09 -20.47
C MET A 425 -29.71 10.57 -21.21
N THR A 426 -29.45 10.06 -22.42
CA THR A 426 -28.28 10.44 -23.21
C THR A 426 -28.37 11.91 -23.62
N ASN A 427 -29.51 12.34 -24.15
CA ASN A 427 -29.74 13.72 -24.57
C ASN A 427 -29.69 14.68 -23.37
N ALA A 428 -30.34 14.36 -22.25
CA ALA A 428 -30.32 15.20 -21.05
C ALA A 428 -28.90 15.40 -20.47
N THR A 429 -28.05 14.37 -20.56
CA THR A 429 -26.64 14.44 -20.14
C THR A 429 -25.83 15.33 -21.07
N GLN A 430 -26.01 15.19 -22.39
CA GLN A 430 -25.32 16.03 -23.38
C GLN A 430 -25.73 17.51 -23.26
N ASP A 431 -27.03 17.78 -23.16
CA ASP A 431 -27.62 19.09 -22.90
C ASP A 431 -27.00 19.80 -21.67
N ALA A 432 -26.74 19.05 -20.60
CA ALA A 432 -26.10 19.60 -19.39
C ALA A 432 -24.65 20.04 -19.67
N GLN A 433 -23.87 19.19 -20.35
CA GLN A 433 -22.49 19.48 -20.73
C GLN A 433 -22.39 20.65 -21.72
N GLU A 434 -23.34 20.79 -22.64
CA GLU A 434 -23.39 21.91 -23.59
C GLU A 434 -23.71 23.24 -22.88
N ARG A 435 -24.59 23.23 -21.87
CA ARG A 435 -24.84 24.42 -21.02
C ARG A 435 -23.60 24.80 -20.20
N GLU A 436 -22.91 23.85 -19.61
CA GLU A 436 -21.66 24.10 -18.87
C GLU A 436 -20.57 24.68 -19.79
N ARG A 437 -20.38 24.10 -20.99
CA ARG A 437 -19.45 24.63 -22.00
C ARG A 437 -19.81 26.06 -22.40
N ALA A 438 -21.08 26.36 -22.67
CA ALA A 438 -21.52 27.71 -23.00
C ALA A 438 -21.24 28.70 -21.86
N GLN A 439 -21.53 28.34 -20.61
CA GLN A 439 -21.23 29.18 -19.44
C GLN A 439 -19.72 29.43 -19.27
N LEU A 440 -18.89 28.41 -19.48
CA LEU A 440 -17.43 28.55 -19.41
C LEU A 440 -16.90 29.46 -20.52
N ILE A 441 -17.42 29.35 -21.74
CA ILE A 441 -17.07 30.25 -22.86
C ILE A 441 -17.44 31.69 -22.51
N THR A 442 -18.67 31.97 -22.06
CA THR A 442 -19.09 33.33 -21.66
C THR A 442 -18.24 33.89 -20.52
N ARG A 443 -17.81 33.05 -19.56
CA ARG A 443 -16.89 33.48 -18.49
C ARG A 443 -15.48 33.76 -19.00
N SER A 444 -15.00 33.02 -20.01
CA SER A 444 -13.72 33.28 -20.67
C SER A 444 -13.75 34.61 -21.42
N THR A 445 -14.79 34.85 -22.23
CA THR A 445 -14.89 36.10 -23.03
C THR A 445 -14.97 37.33 -22.14
N VAL A 446 -15.74 37.29 -21.03
CA VAL A 446 -15.78 38.40 -20.06
C VAL A 446 -14.43 38.62 -19.38
N ALA A 447 -13.67 37.56 -19.08
CA ALA A 447 -12.32 37.69 -18.52
C ALA A 447 -11.32 38.27 -19.54
N GLU A 448 -11.43 37.88 -20.81
CA GLU A 448 -10.63 38.42 -21.92
C GLU A 448 -10.92 39.91 -22.19
N GLU A 449 -12.19 40.31 -22.10
CA GLU A 449 -12.62 41.72 -22.14
C GLU A 449 -12.02 42.51 -20.96
N GLN A 450 -12.17 42.03 -19.72
CA GLN A 450 -11.57 42.67 -18.53
C GLN A 450 -10.04 42.80 -18.61
N LEU A 451 -9.35 41.79 -19.12
CA LEU A 451 -7.90 41.85 -19.36
C LEU A 451 -7.54 42.88 -20.44
N SER A 452 -8.40 43.05 -21.46
CA SER A 452 -8.23 44.05 -22.51
C SER A 452 -8.45 45.47 -21.99
N GLU A 453 -9.49 45.70 -21.17
CA GLU A 453 -9.73 46.96 -20.48
C GLU A 453 -8.56 47.35 -19.55
N LEU A 454 -8.07 46.41 -18.73
CA LEU A 454 -6.93 46.65 -17.85
C LEU A 454 -5.65 46.95 -18.64
N LYS A 455 -5.45 46.28 -19.78
CA LYS A 455 -4.32 46.56 -20.67
C LYS A 455 -4.42 47.96 -21.28
N GLU A 456 -5.59 48.34 -21.79
CA GLU A 456 -5.81 49.67 -22.35
C GLU A 456 -5.65 50.77 -21.28
N TYR A 457 -6.13 50.52 -20.06
CA TYR A 457 -5.92 51.40 -18.91
C TYR A 457 -4.42 51.59 -18.64
N VAL A 458 -3.65 50.50 -18.58
CA VAL A 458 -2.19 50.56 -18.39
C VAL A 458 -1.54 51.34 -19.53
N ASP A 459 -1.82 51.03 -20.79
CA ASP A 459 -1.20 51.70 -21.94
C ASP A 459 -1.51 53.23 -21.96
N ASN A 460 -2.78 53.60 -21.73
CA ASN A 460 -3.21 55.00 -21.63
C ASN A 460 -2.54 55.76 -20.47
N HIS A 461 -2.53 55.17 -19.28
CA HIS A 461 -1.98 55.83 -18.09
C HIS A 461 -0.45 55.82 -18.04
N LEU A 462 0.21 54.78 -18.53
CA LEU A 462 1.66 54.67 -18.55
C LEU A 462 2.30 55.68 -19.51
N GLY A 463 1.62 56.03 -20.62
CA GLY A 463 1.96 57.17 -21.46
C GLY A 463 1.85 58.51 -20.72
N ARG A 464 0.71 58.76 -20.03
CA ARG A 464 0.49 59.99 -19.24
C ARG A 464 1.50 60.13 -18.11
N TYR A 465 1.74 59.09 -17.32
CA TYR A 465 2.73 59.10 -16.24
C TYR A 465 4.15 59.32 -16.75
N LYS A 466 4.55 58.77 -17.90
CA LYS A 466 5.85 59.08 -18.53
C LYS A 466 5.98 60.58 -18.87
N LEU A 467 4.92 61.19 -19.41
CA LEU A 467 4.90 62.63 -19.71
C LEU A 467 4.91 63.48 -18.43
N GLU A 468 4.10 63.14 -17.43
CA GLU A 468 4.05 63.79 -16.12
C GLU A 468 5.42 63.74 -15.43
N ILE A 469 6.06 62.57 -15.35
CA ILE A 469 7.42 62.38 -14.83
C ILE A 469 8.42 63.25 -15.59
N THR A 470 8.28 63.39 -16.92
CA THR A 470 9.17 64.23 -17.74
C THR A 470 8.95 65.72 -17.48
N LEU A 471 7.70 66.15 -17.30
CA LEU A 471 7.35 67.54 -16.95
C LEU A 471 7.78 67.90 -15.53
N LEU A 472 7.59 67.01 -14.56
CA LEU A 472 8.06 67.16 -13.18
C LEU A 472 9.59 67.23 -13.11
N ARG A 473 10.31 66.34 -13.81
CA ARG A 473 11.78 66.42 -13.95
C ARG A 473 12.25 67.74 -14.55
N ARG A 474 11.53 68.28 -15.54
CA ARG A 474 11.80 69.60 -16.13
C ARG A 474 11.54 70.76 -15.16
N ARG A 475 10.44 70.72 -14.38
CA ARG A 475 10.12 71.73 -13.36
C ARG A 475 11.07 71.69 -12.16
N LEU A 476 11.60 70.52 -11.81
CA LEU A 476 12.59 70.32 -10.74
C LEU A 476 14.04 70.67 -11.16
N GLY A 477 14.24 71.33 -12.31
CA GLY A 477 15.53 71.88 -12.74
C GLY A 477 16.66 70.87 -12.92
N SER A 478 16.36 69.57 -12.93
CA SER A 478 17.37 68.51 -12.87
C SER A 478 17.96 68.20 -14.25
N ASN A 479 18.86 69.06 -14.69
CA ASN A 479 19.92 68.68 -15.62
C ASN A 479 20.91 67.77 -14.91
N SER A 480 20.60 66.48 -14.82
CA SER A 480 21.58 65.43 -14.51
C SER A 480 21.73 64.48 -15.70
N ALA A 481 22.73 64.76 -16.52
CA ALA A 481 23.25 63.75 -17.44
C ALA A 481 23.78 62.57 -16.61
N GLY A 482 23.11 61.43 -16.69
CA GLY A 482 23.37 60.25 -15.87
C GLY A 482 23.09 58.98 -16.65
N VAL A 483 24.15 58.43 -17.24
CA VAL A 483 24.20 57.20 -18.04
C VAL A 483 23.25 56.11 -17.54
N CYS A 484 22.38 55.61 -18.41
CA CYS A 484 21.88 54.24 -18.30
C CYS A 484 21.82 53.61 -19.69
N LYS A 485 22.71 52.63 -19.94
CA LYS A 485 22.70 51.82 -21.17
C LYS A 485 21.43 50.96 -21.19
N PRO A 486 20.78 50.72 -22.33
CA PRO A 486 19.75 49.70 -22.42
C PRO A 486 20.41 48.32 -22.30
N HIS A 487 20.12 47.61 -21.20
CA HIS A 487 20.31 46.15 -21.19
C HIS A 487 19.19 45.51 -22.02
N PRO A 488 19.51 44.67 -23.02
CA PRO A 488 18.51 43.93 -23.75
C PRO A 488 17.98 42.79 -22.88
N LEU A 489 16.80 42.96 -22.29
CA LEU A 489 16.14 41.88 -21.57
C LEU A 489 15.50 40.91 -22.57
N HIS A 490 16.13 39.74 -22.64
CA HIS A 490 15.55 38.42 -22.88
C HIS A 490 14.46 38.25 -23.95
N THR A 491 14.90 37.62 -25.03
CA THR A 491 14.21 36.55 -25.78
C THR A 491 12.73 36.32 -25.47
N SER A 492 11.90 36.58 -26.49
CA SER A 492 10.57 35.98 -26.62
C SER A 492 10.64 34.47 -26.33
N ILE A 493 10.04 34.07 -25.21
CA ILE A 493 9.65 32.68 -25.01
C ILE A 493 8.48 32.44 -25.97
N LYS A 494 8.75 31.69 -27.03
CA LYS A 494 7.71 31.18 -27.92
C LYS A 494 6.88 30.19 -27.11
N ASN A 495 5.66 30.56 -26.75
CA ASN A 495 4.67 29.60 -26.27
C ASN A 495 4.26 28.72 -27.45
N THR A 496 4.96 27.60 -27.62
CA THR A 496 4.51 26.48 -28.45
C THR A 496 3.41 25.75 -27.70
N SER A 497 2.18 26.26 -27.82
CA SER A 497 0.98 25.53 -27.39
C SER A 497 0.76 24.36 -28.35
N TYR A 498 1.32 23.20 -27.99
CA TYR A 498 0.86 21.92 -28.52
C TYR A 498 -0.39 21.49 -27.74
N GLU A 499 -1.45 21.19 -28.48
CA GLU A 499 -2.38 20.06 -28.30
C GLU A 499 -2.84 19.68 -26.87
N ILE A 500 -4.13 19.92 -26.61
CA ILE A 500 -5.10 18.84 -26.35
C ILE A 500 -6.32 19.09 -27.27
#